data_AF-A0A0Q6K1T9-F1
#
_entry.id   AF-A0A0Q6K1T9-F1
#
_cell.length_a   1.000
_cell.length_b   1.000
_cell.length_c   1.000
_cell.angle_alpha   90.00
_cell.angle_beta   90.00
_cell.angle_gamma   90.00
#
_symmetry.space_group_name_H-M   'P 1'
#
loop_
_entity.id
_entity.type
_entity.pdbx_description
1 polymer ?
#
loop_
_entity_poly.entity_id
_entity_poly.type
_entity_poly.pdbx_seq_one_letter_code
_entity_poly.pdbx_strand_id
1 'polypeptide(L)'
;MKTPTFRQRLRYDLGGVLPPDLQDWVLQELTGPRSTARYLARFLLPLIPALLLFLLFPGPNWIAVLMMLLIFIPVLYFASGLHLVYRAFRLGQHGIDAASIPRTMPRAERDRETYEANYRHP
;
A
#
# COMPACT_ATOMS: atom_id res chain seq x y z
N MET A 1 2.63 -19.06 -13.98
CA MET A 1 1.76 -17.96 -13.50
C MET A 1 1.38 -17.10 -14.69
N LYS A 2 0.08 -16.88 -14.92
CA LYS A 2 -0.39 -15.96 -15.98
C LYS A 2 -0.17 -14.51 -15.51
N THR A 3 0.29 -13.64 -16.41
CA THR A 3 0.52 -12.21 -16.12
C THR A 3 -0.54 -11.35 -16.80
N PRO A 4 -1.04 -10.28 -16.15
CA PRO A 4 -2.04 -9.40 -16.75
C PRO A 4 -1.47 -8.64 -17.94
N THR A 5 -2.30 -8.45 -18.97
CA THR A 5 -1.99 -7.54 -20.08
C THR A 5 -1.99 -6.09 -19.61
N PHE A 6 -1.27 -5.19 -20.30
CA PHE A 6 -1.18 -3.76 -19.94
C PHE A 6 -2.55 -3.09 -19.67
N ARG A 7 -3.56 -3.36 -20.52
CA ARG A 7 -4.92 -2.85 -20.32
C ARG A 7 -5.59 -3.38 -19.05
N GLN A 8 -5.38 -4.66 -18.72
CA GLN A 8 -5.92 -5.27 -17.49
C GLN A 8 -5.23 -4.68 -16.26
N ARG A 9 -3.93 -4.43 -16.35
CA ARG A 9 -3.17 -3.76 -15.28
C ARG A 9 -3.65 -2.34 -15.06
N LEU A 10 -3.86 -1.56 -16.12
CA LEU A 10 -4.41 -0.20 -15.99
C LEU A 10 -5.84 -0.22 -15.39
N ARG A 11 -6.69 -1.16 -15.81
CA ARG A 11 -8.03 -1.35 -15.22
C ARG A 11 -7.96 -1.73 -13.75
N TYR A 12 -7.07 -2.66 -13.39
CA TYR A 12 -6.81 -3.06 -12.01
C TYR A 12 -6.39 -1.88 -11.15
N ASP A 13 -5.53 -1.05 -11.74
CA ASP A 13 -4.98 0.15 -11.15
C ASP A 13 -6.06 1.22 -10.92
N LEU A 14 -7.02 1.33 -11.82
CA LEU A 14 -8.18 2.21 -11.65
C LEU A 14 -9.24 1.63 -10.70
N GLY A 15 -8.95 0.53 -10.00
CA GLY A 15 -9.87 -0.09 -9.04
C GLY A 15 -10.74 -1.21 -9.61
N GLY A 16 -10.56 -1.58 -10.87
CA GLY A 16 -11.28 -2.70 -11.48
C GLY A 16 -10.82 -4.07 -10.98
N VAL A 17 -11.69 -5.06 -11.16
CA VAL A 17 -11.45 -6.47 -10.79
C VAL A 17 -10.78 -7.21 -11.96
N LEU A 18 -9.87 -8.12 -11.66
CA LEU A 18 -9.22 -9.01 -12.65
C LEU A 18 -9.97 -10.34 -12.80
N PRO A 19 -9.90 -10.99 -13.98
CA PRO A 19 -10.41 -12.34 -14.18
C PRO A 19 -9.86 -13.35 -13.15
N PRO A 20 -10.63 -14.42 -12.82
CA PRO A 20 -10.22 -15.44 -11.85
C PRO A 20 -8.86 -16.09 -12.15
N ASP A 21 -8.55 -16.30 -13.44
CA ASP A 21 -7.27 -16.82 -13.93
C ASP A 21 -6.02 -16.03 -13.50
N LEU A 22 -6.18 -14.80 -13.01
CA LEU A 22 -5.11 -13.92 -12.55
C LEU A 22 -5.12 -13.72 -11.02
N GLN A 23 -5.96 -14.46 -10.28
CA GLN A 23 -6.03 -14.38 -8.82
C GLN A 23 -4.68 -14.68 -8.16
N ASP A 24 -3.91 -15.66 -8.64
CA ASP A 24 -2.58 -15.97 -8.08
C ASP A 24 -1.59 -14.82 -8.22
N TRP A 25 -1.67 -14.08 -9.33
CA TRP A 25 -0.85 -12.89 -9.57
C TRP A 25 -1.28 -11.75 -8.64
N VAL A 26 -2.59 -11.53 -8.50
CA VAL A 26 -3.18 -10.54 -7.59
C VAL A 26 -2.78 -10.86 -6.14
N LEU A 27 -2.83 -12.13 -5.74
CA LEU A 27 -2.50 -12.57 -4.39
C LEU A 27 -1.03 -12.24 -4.07
N GLN A 28 -0.08 -12.62 -4.93
CA GLN A 28 1.33 -12.26 -4.78
C GLN A 28 1.57 -10.74 -4.78
N GLU A 29 0.79 -10.00 -5.59
CA GLU A 29 0.88 -8.55 -5.65
C GLU A 29 0.46 -7.90 -4.32
N LEU A 30 -0.62 -8.42 -3.70
CA LEU A 30 -1.23 -7.94 -2.46
C LEU A 30 -0.54 -8.44 -1.19
N THR A 31 0.06 -9.64 -1.20
CA THR A 31 0.78 -10.22 -0.05
C THR A 31 2.29 -9.99 -0.12
N GLY A 32 2.82 -9.56 -1.28
CA GLY A 32 4.23 -9.32 -1.45
C GLY A 32 4.79 -8.21 -0.54
N PRO A 33 6.08 -8.26 -0.20
CA PRO A 33 6.72 -7.32 0.74
C PRO A 33 6.68 -5.84 0.31
N ARG A 34 6.40 -5.56 -0.97
CA ARG A 34 6.22 -4.20 -1.52
C ARG A 34 4.77 -3.81 -1.81
N SER A 35 3.79 -4.62 -1.39
CA SER A 35 2.36 -4.32 -1.56
C SER A 35 1.99 -2.98 -0.94
N THR A 36 2.39 -2.76 0.32
CA THR A 36 2.18 -1.50 1.05
C THR A 36 2.84 -0.31 0.34
N ALA A 37 4.06 -0.48 -0.18
CA ALA A 37 4.77 0.59 -0.89
C ALA A 37 4.04 1.01 -2.19
N ARG A 38 3.50 0.06 -2.95
CA ARG A 38 2.70 0.35 -4.16
C ARG A 38 1.37 1.02 -3.84
N TYR A 39 0.72 0.61 -2.77
CA TYR A 39 -0.48 1.29 -2.28
C TYR A 39 -0.17 2.73 -1.90
N LEU A 40 0.87 2.98 -1.08
CA LEU A 40 1.27 4.35 -0.72
C LEU A 40 1.64 5.15 -1.97
N ALA A 41 2.44 4.59 -2.89
CA ALA A 41 2.81 5.25 -4.14
C ALA A 41 1.58 5.66 -4.97
N ARG A 42 0.48 4.89 -4.93
CA ARG A 42 -0.76 5.22 -5.64
C ARG A 42 -1.42 6.52 -5.16
N PHE A 43 -1.26 6.85 -3.87
CA PHE A 43 -1.76 8.11 -3.29
C PHE A 43 -0.73 9.23 -3.35
N LEU A 44 0.56 8.90 -3.18
CA LEU A 44 1.64 9.88 -3.14
C LEU A 44 2.03 10.37 -4.53
N LEU A 45 2.05 9.50 -5.55
CA LEU A 45 2.47 9.86 -6.90
C LEU A 45 1.58 10.93 -7.55
N PRO A 46 0.24 10.88 -7.45
CA PRO A 46 -0.63 11.97 -7.92
C PRO A 46 -0.52 13.22 -7.06
N LEU A 47 -0.12 13.10 -5.79
CA LEU A 47 0.02 14.23 -4.87
C LEU A 47 1.29 15.06 -5.18
N ILE A 48 2.37 14.44 -5.65
CA ILE A 48 3.64 15.12 -5.99
C ILE A 48 3.45 16.34 -6.90
N PRO A 49 2.76 16.28 -8.06
CA PRO A 49 2.59 17.47 -8.90
C PRO A 49 1.83 18.59 -8.19
N ALA A 50 0.83 18.26 -7.36
CA ALA A 50 0.12 19.26 -6.55
C ALA A 50 1.05 19.91 -5.51
N LEU A 51 1.94 19.13 -4.89
CA LEU A 51 2.95 19.65 -3.98
C LEU A 51 3.97 20.54 -4.71
N LEU A 52 4.39 20.15 -5.92
CA LEU A 52 5.32 20.93 -6.74
C LEU A 52 4.71 22.27 -7.20
N LEU A 53 3.39 22.36 -7.38
CA LEU A 53 2.72 23.63 -7.70
C LEU A 53 2.94 24.69 -6.61
N PHE A 54 3.06 24.31 -5.34
CA PHE A 54 3.35 25.26 -4.26
C PHE A 54 4.74 25.89 -4.38
N LEU A 55 5.68 25.23 -5.07
CA LEU A 55 7.00 25.79 -5.33
C LEU A 55 6.98 26.90 -6.40
N LEU A 56 5.91 26.95 -7.21
CA LEU A 56 5.69 28.00 -8.21
C LEU A 56 5.11 29.28 -7.58
N PHE A 57 4.71 29.23 -6.31
CA PHE A 57 4.14 30.37 -5.60
C PHE A 57 5.23 31.41 -5.28
N PRO A 58 5.03 32.71 -5.58
CA PRO A 58 6.01 33.74 -5.30
C PRO A 58 6.12 33.96 -3.78
N GLY A 59 7.13 33.34 -3.17
CA GLY A 59 7.39 33.45 -1.74
C GLY A 59 8.66 32.69 -1.31
N PRO A 60 9.06 32.81 -0.03
CA PRO A 60 10.16 32.03 0.51
C PRO A 60 9.90 30.51 0.41
N ASN A 61 10.85 29.76 -0.15
CA ASN A 61 10.71 28.32 -0.40
C ASN A 61 10.37 27.49 0.86
N TRP A 62 10.78 27.95 2.05
CA TRP A 62 10.47 27.26 3.31
C TRP A 62 8.98 27.28 3.65
N ILE A 63 8.24 28.33 3.25
CA ILE A 63 6.78 28.41 3.44
C ILE A 63 6.10 27.38 2.55
N ALA A 64 6.51 27.27 1.28
CA ALA A 64 5.99 26.26 0.36
C ALA A 64 6.23 24.84 0.92
N VAL A 65 7.43 24.58 1.46
CA VAL A 65 7.74 23.29 2.11
C VAL A 65 6.84 23.03 3.32
N LEU A 66 6.58 24.02 4.18
CA LEU A 66 5.66 23.85 5.32
C LEU A 66 4.23 23.56 4.87
N MET A 67 3.73 24.22 3.82
CA MET A 67 2.41 23.95 3.25
C MET A 67 2.35 22.54 2.66
N MET A 68 3.40 22.11 1.95
CA MET A 68 3.52 20.75 1.42
C MET A 68 3.48 19.72 2.56
N LEU A 69 4.25 19.93 3.63
CA LEU A 69 4.27 19.05 4.81
C LEU A 69 2.91 18.97 5.50
N LEU A 70 2.23 20.11 5.65
CA LEU A 70 0.91 20.19 6.27
C LEU A 70 -0.12 19.31 5.55
N ILE A 71 -0.03 19.19 4.21
CA ILE A 71 -0.88 18.29 3.40
C ILE A 71 -0.34 16.86 3.41
N PHE A 72 0.97 16.70 3.29
CA PHE A 72 1.63 15.40 3.12
C PHE A 72 1.51 14.50 4.34
N ILE A 73 1.69 15.05 5.55
CA ILE A 73 1.61 14.30 6.82
C ILE A 73 0.24 13.62 6.99
N PRO A 74 -0.91 14.34 6.92
CA PRO A 74 -2.21 13.71 7.09
C PRO A 74 -2.50 12.70 5.97
N VAL A 75 -2.13 12.99 4.71
CA VAL A 75 -2.32 12.02 3.61
C VAL A 75 -1.56 10.72 3.88
N LEU A 76 -0.29 10.81 4.31
CA LEU A 76 0.48 9.63 4.69
C LEU A 76 -0.15 8.86 5.85
N TYR A 77 -0.60 9.59 6.88
CA TYR A 77 -1.22 9.00 8.06
C TYR A 77 -2.50 8.24 7.69
N PHE A 78 -3.43 8.89 6.98
CA PHE A 78 -4.67 8.26 6.54
C PHE A 78 -4.40 7.11 5.56
N ALA A 79 -3.51 7.27 4.58
CA ALA A 79 -3.14 6.18 3.67
C ALA A 79 -2.63 4.96 4.46
N SER A 80 -1.74 5.17 5.43
CA SER A 80 -1.20 4.10 6.26
C SER A 80 -2.29 3.40 7.10
N GLY A 81 -3.20 4.17 7.69
CA GLY A 81 -4.31 3.62 8.48
C GLY A 81 -5.36 2.87 7.64
N LEU A 82 -5.71 3.39 6.46
CA LEU A 82 -6.71 2.78 5.59
C LEU A 82 -6.19 1.56 4.81
N HIS A 83 -4.88 1.32 4.76
CA HIS A 83 -4.29 0.22 4.00
C HIS A 83 -4.90 -1.15 4.36
N LEU A 84 -5.15 -1.40 5.65
CA LEU A 84 -5.79 -2.65 6.12
C LEU A 84 -7.24 -2.79 5.63
N VAL A 85 -8.01 -1.70 5.68
CA VAL A 85 -9.41 -1.66 5.22
C VAL A 85 -9.47 -1.85 3.70
N TYR A 86 -8.60 -1.17 2.96
CA TYR A 86 -8.52 -1.30 1.51
C TYR A 86 -8.12 -2.72 1.08
N ARG A 87 -7.16 -3.33 1.79
CA ARG A 87 -6.75 -4.72 1.55
C ARG A 87 -7.92 -5.68 1.77
N ALA A 88 -8.66 -5.53 2.88
CA ALA A 88 -9.84 -6.36 3.17
C ALA A 88 -10.93 -6.19 2.10
N PHE A 89 -11.24 -4.95 1.71
CA PHE A 89 -12.21 -4.66 0.65
C PHE A 89 -11.81 -5.27 -0.70
N ARG A 90 -10.53 -5.18 -1.08
CA ARG A 90 -10.03 -5.77 -2.33
C ARG A 90 -10.04 -7.29 -2.33
N LEU A 91 -9.73 -7.92 -1.20
CA LEU A 91 -9.85 -9.38 -1.04
C LEU A 91 -11.30 -9.83 -1.20
N GLY A 92 -12.23 -9.10 -0.59
CA GLY A 92 -13.67 -9.34 -0.75
C GLY A 92 -14.16 -9.23 -2.20
N GLN A 93 -13.66 -8.26 -2.97
CA GLN A 93 -13.96 -8.14 -4.41
C GLN A 93 -13.52 -9.36 -5.23
N HIS A 94 -12.54 -10.11 -4.75
CA HIS A 94 -12.03 -11.32 -5.39
C HIS A 94 -12.61 -12.62 -4.80
N GLY A 95 -13.57 -12.53 -3.88
CA GLY A 95 -14.17 -13.68 -3.20
C GLY A 95 -13.25 -14.38 -2.21
N ILE A 96 -12.15 -13.71 -1.82
CA ILE A 96 -11.19 -14.23 -0.84
C ILE A 96 -11.60 -13.68 0.53
N ASP A 97 -11.83 -14.58 1.48
CA ASP A 97 -12.14 -14.17 2.84
C ASP A 97 -10.95 -13.44 3.46
N ALA A 98 -11.14 -12.16 3.79
CA ALA A 98 -10.10 -11.33 4.40
C ALA A 98 -9.68 -11.85 5.79
N ALA A 99 -10.53 -12.64 6.47
CA ALA A 99 -10.20 -13.27 7.74
C ALA A 99 -9.22 -14.46 7.58
N SER A 100 -9.13 -15.06 6.39
CA SER A 100 -8.21 -16.17 6.09
C SER A 100 -6.76 -15.71 5.93
N ILE A 101 -6.51 -14.41 5.73
CA ILE A 101 -5.17 -13.88 5.59
C ILE A 101 -4.63 -13.48 6.98
N PRO A 102 -3.54 -14.12 7.47
CA PRO A 102 -2.97 -13.77 8.75
C PRO A 102 -2.64 -12.26 8.79
N ARG A 103 -3.16 -11.58 9.82
CA ARG A 103 -2.83 -10.17 10.10
C ARG A 103 -1.36 -10.00 10.51
N THR A 104 -0.70 -11.10 10.87
CA THR A 104 0.72 -11.13 11.20
C THR A 104 1.53 -10.68 10.00
N MET A 105 2.08 -9.47 10.09
CA MET A 105 3.19 -9.06 9.25
C MET A 105 4.26 -10.17 9.32
N PRO A 106 4.93 -10.53 8.21
CA PRO A 106 6.08 -11.45 8.23
C PRO A 106 7.17 -11.02 9.22
N ARG A 107 7.18 -9.72 9.57
CA ARG A 107 8.02 -9.14 10.60
C ARG A 107 7.69 -9.67 12.01
N ALA A 108 6.42 -9.86 12.35
CA ALA A 108 6.01 -10.35 13.67
C ALA A 108 6.34 -11.84 13.88
N GLU A 109 6.33 -12.65 12.82
CA GLU A 109 6.83 -14.05 12.89
C GLU A 109 8.36 -14.08 13.04
N ARG A 110 9.08 -13.24 12.28
CA ARG A 110 10.53 -13.09 12.45
C ARG A 110 10.91 -12.53 13.82
N ASP A 111 10.13 -11.61 14.37
CA ASP A 111 10.30 -11.07 15.71
C ASP A 111 9.99 -12.14 16.77
N ARG A 112 9.01 -13.02 16.53
CA ARG A 112 8.75 -14.21 17.38
C ARG A 112 9.90 -15.20 17.34
N GLU A 113 10.40 -15.56 16.15
CA GLU A 113 11.57 -16.44 16.00
C GLU A 113 12.80 -15.86 16.72
N THR A 114 12.99 -14.53 16.63
CA THR A 114 14.09 -13.84 17.33
C THR A 114 13.87 -13.82 18.85
N TYR A 115 12.62 -13.61 19.30
CA TYR A 115 12.26 -13.65 20.72
C TYR A 115 12.41 -15.06 21.30
N GLU A 116 11.95 -16.09 20.59
CA GLU A 116 12.12 -17.49 20.96
C GLU A 116 13.59 -17.90 20.95
N ALA A 117 14.40 -17.45 19.99
CA ALA A 117 15.85 -17.69 19.99
C ALA A 117 16.55 -17.04 21.20
N ASN A 118 16.08 -15.89 21.67
CA ASN A 118 16.71 -15.14 22.76
C ASN A 118 16.18 -15.51 24.17
N TYR A 119 14.91 -15.93 24.28
CA TYR A 119 14.22 -16.14 25.57
C TYR A 119 13.71 -17.57 25.78
N ARG A 120 14.20 -18.56 25.03
CA ARG A 120 13.97 -19.98 25.32
C ARG A 120 14.69 -20.36 26.62
N HIS A 121 14.03 -20.12 27.75
CA HIS A 121 14.47 -20.62 29.03
C HIS A 121 14.28 -22.16 29.10
N PRO A 122 15.25 -22.91 29.64
CA PRO A 122 15.19 -24.36 29.83
C PRO A 122 14.19 -24.78 30.92
#